data_AF-A0A9P4HLC6-F1
#
_entry.id   AF-A0A9P4HLC6-F1
#
_cell.length_a   1.000
_cell.length_b   1.000
_cell.length_c   1.000
_cell.angle_alpha   90.00
_cell.angle_beta   90.00
_cell.angle_gamma   90.00
#
_symmetry.space_group_name_H-M   'P 1'
#
loop_
_entity.id
_entity.type
_entity.pdbx_description
1 polymer ?
#
loop_
_entity_poly.entity_id
_entity_poly.type
_entity_poly.pdbx_seq_one_letter_code
_entity_poly.pdbx_strand_id
1 'polypeptide(L)'
;MVNADQIYSQTRWILNSADADLSDSDSDSETGIGNEPGGFQTFVKDIKTHLDCLLDLSSALDCPAVDTNTPDEPSILKVEQRAAHDYHADLILAKFPKAHIDLAQCLGKTSWQRYQRMQQEREHNANGNTTSPAQEQAMASDAKSSLAISEFQDSGLGSSLPSAPPTRYAETVISFMTSITGGNRVQIPPLPAEAKIGAPFECNACGRQVRAFNNREWRKHLYLDLQPYTCFFVGCSFSATPFADRNVWSNHLELDHKFGPKWDSIECPLCLERTDAVKSKILIHFARHMEDIALAALPREVESEGESDGESDGSLDTIRSALKLDKD
;
A
#
# COMPACT_ATOMS: atom_id res chain seq x y z
N MET A 1 -45.01 -36.91 26.24
CA MET A 1 -45.76 -35.80 26.87
C MET A 1 -44.81 -35.08 27.80
N VAL A 2 -44.24 -33.98 27.33
CA VAL A 2 -43.36 -33.11 28.13
C VAL A 2 -44.26 -32.10 28.84
N ASN A 3 -44.07 -31.94 30.15
CA ASN A 3 -44.92 -31.16 31.03
C ASN A 3 -44.75 -29.65 30.77
N ALA A 4 -45.85 -28.90 30.67
CA ALA A 4 -45.85 -27.46 30.35
C ALA A 4 -45.03 -26.63 31.35
N ASP A 5 -44.95 -27.07 32.60
CA ASP A 5 -44.14 -26.43 33.65
C ASP A 5 -42.63 -26.47 33.37
N GLN A 6 -42.16 -27.46 32.60
CA GLN A 6 -40.75 -27.62 32.28
C GLN A 6 -40.31 -26.63 31.19
N ILE A 7 -41.20 -26.33 30.23
CA ILE A 7 -40.99 -25.32 29.18
C ILE A 7 -41.00 -23.91 29.77
N TYR A 8 -41.91 -23.64 30.72
CA TYR A 8 -42.00 -22.36 31.42
C TYR A 8 -40.73 -22.05 32.23
N SER A 9 -40.12 -23.06 32.86
CA SER A 9 -38.86 -22.88 33.61
C SER A 9 -37.65 -22.58 32.70
N GLN A 10 -37.62 -23.11 31.47
CA GLN A 10 -36.51 -22.93 30.51
C GLN A 10 -36.55 -21.60 29.76
N THR A 11 -37.71 -20.97 29.63
CA THR A 11 -37.90 -19.70 28.88
C THR A 11 -37.98 -18.46 29.77
N ARG A 12 -37.89 -18.63 31.09
CA ARG A 12 -38.01 -17.54 32.08
C ARG A 12 -36.94 -16.45 31.96
N TRP A 13 -35.78 -16.74 31.37
CA TRP A 13 -34.70 -15.76 31.17
C TRP A 13 -34.84 -14.95 29.87
N ILE A 14 -35.64 -15.42 28.90
CA ILE A 14 -35.84 -14.76 27.59
C ILE A 14 -36.88 -13.65 27.69
N LEU A 15 -37.86 -13.78 28.60
CA LEU A 15 -38.89 -12.76 28.82
C LEU A 15 -38.43 -11.61 29.74
N ASN A 16 -37.33 -11.79 30.47
CA ASN A 16 -36.84 -10.81 31.44
C ASN A 16 -35.74 -9.88 30.89
N SER A 17 -35.38 -10.01 29.61
CA SER A 17 -34.33 -9.24 28.94
C SER A 17 -34.86 -8.22 27.91
N ALA A 18 -36.18 -7.98 27.86
CA ALA A 18 -36.79 -7.04 26.93
C ALA A 18 -37.44 -5.81 27.61
N ASP A 19 -37.33 -5.67 28.93
CA ASP A 19 -37.94 -4.57 29.71
C ASP A 19 -36.91 -3.63 30.36
N ALA A 20 -35.77 -3.37 29.71
CA ALA A 20 -34.88 -2.29 30.14
C ALA A 20 -34.35 -1.50 28.94
N ASP A 21 -34.68 -0.21 28.95
CA ASP A 21 -34.11 0.89 28.16
C ASP A 21 -34.60 1.09 26.72
N LEU A 22 -35.83 1.60 26.60
CA LEU A 22 -36.17 2.61 25.59
C LEU A 22 -36.77 3.83 26.31
N SER A 23 -35.90 4.79 26.60
CA SER A 23 -36.25 6.15 27.02
C SER A 23 -36.41 7.01 25.77
N ASP A 24 -37.59 6.99 25.16
CA ASP A 24 -38.00 8.03 24.22
C ASP A 24 -38.96 8.99 24.93
N SER A 25 -38.57 10.26 24.93
CA SER A 25 -39.28 11.36 25.58
C SER A 25 -40.45 11.81 24.72
N ASP A 26 -41.65 11.29 24.99
CA ASP A 26 -42.90 11.82 24.46
C ASP A 26 -43.23 13.19 25.08
N SER A 27 -43.26 14.22 24.25
CA SER A 27 -43.78 15.54 24.60
C SER A 27 -45.12 15.73 23.89
N ASP A 28 -46.19 15.31 24.56
CA ASP A 28 -47.56 15.57 24.11
C ASP A 28 -47.94 17.04 24.38
N SER A 29 -48.53 17.67 23.37
CA SER A 29 -49.41 18.82 23.55
C SER A 29 -50.61 18.66 22.63
N GLU A 30 -51.56 17.89 23.15
CA GLU A 30 -52.99 18.17 23.24
C GLU A 30 -53.73 18.79 22.05
N THR A 31 -54.77 18.04 21.67
CA THR A 31 -56.10 18.50 21.27
C THR A 31 -56.30 19.13 19.89
N GLY A 32 -56.73 18.26 18.97
CA GLY A 32 -57.55 18.64 17.83
C GLY A 32 -58.60 17.56 17.58
N ILE A 33 -59.81 17.74 18.13
CA ILE A 33 -61.00 16.96 17.77
C ILE A 33 -61.25 17.20 16.29
N GLY A 34 -60.85 16.24 15.46
CA GLY A 34 -61.08 16.19 14.02
C GLY A 34 -61.63 14.82 13.67
N ASN A 35 -62.95 14.76 13.51
CA ASN A 35 -63.70 13.59 13.09
C ASN A 35 -63.40 13.30 11.61
N GLU A 36 -62.23 12.74 11.31
CA GLU A 36 -61.79 12.38 9.95
C GLU A 36 -62.06 10.88 9.69
N PRO A 37 -62.88 10.50 8.68
CA PRO A 37 -63.29 9.11 8.42
C PRO A 37 -62.16 8.17 7.96
N GLY A 38 -60.90 8.59 8.02
CA GLY A 38 -59.75 7.93 7.41
C GLY A 38 -58.89 7.09 8.35
N GLY A 39 -58.82 7.41 9.66
CA GLY A 39 -57.85 6.78 10.58
C GLY A 39 -58.10 5.29 10.84
N PHE A 40 -59.36 4.88 10.87
CA PHE A 40 -59.71 3.46 10.95
C PHE A 40 -59.42 2.73 9.63
N GLN A 41 -59.66 3.39 8.49
CA GLN A 41 -59.38 2.78 7.19
C GLN A 41 -57.89 2.62 6.93
N THR A 42 -57.04 3.55 7.40
CA THR A 42 -55.58 3.40 7.32
C THR A 42 -55.09 2.24 8.18
N PHE A 43 -55.61 2.09 9.40
CA PHE A 43 -55.27 0.95 10.26
C PHE A 43 -55.70 -0.40 9.66
N VAL A 44 -56.92 -0.46 9.11
CA VAL A 44 -57.42 -1.66 8.43
C VAL A 44 -56.59 -1.98 7.17
N LYS A 45 -56.14 -0.95 6.44
CA LYS A 45 -55.26 -1.12 5.28
C LYS A 45 -53.90 -1.68 5.68
N ASP A 46 -53.30 -1.18 6.76
CA ASP A 46 -52.01 -1.66 7.25
C ASP A 46 -52.08 -3.11 7.74
N ILE A 47 -53.16 -3.48 8.46
CA ILE A 47 -53.39 -4.87 8.85
C ILE A 47 -53.53 -5.77 7.62
N LYS A 48 -54.28 -5.30 6.60
CA LYS A 48 -54.43 -6.05 5.36
C LYS A 48 -53.08 -6.26 4.67
N THR A 49 -52.25 -5.23 4.59
CA THR A 49 -50.91 -5.34 4.00
C THR A 49 -50.02 -6.31 4.78
N HIS A 50 -50.04 -6.29 6.12
CA HIS A 50 -49.30 -7.27 6.92
C HIS A 50 -49.81 -8.71 6.70
N LEU A 51 -51.12 -8.92 6.64
CA LEU A 51 -51.71 -10.22 6.34
C LEU A 51 -51.31 -10.72 4.95
N ASP A 52 -51.35 -9.83 3.94
CA ASP A 52 -50.94 -10.16 2.57
C ASP A 52 -49.45 -10.57 2.53
N CYS A 53 -48.56 -9.83 3.20
CA CYS A 53 -47.14 -10.19 3.30
C CYS A 53 -46.90 -11.51 4.05
N LEU A 54 -47.68 -11.80 5.09
CA LEU A 54 -47.58 -13.07 5.84
C LEU A 54 -48.11 -14.26 5.02
N LEU A 55 -49.14 -14.04 4.20
CA LEU A 55 -49.65 -15.03 3.26
C LEU A 55 -48.63 -15.32 2.15
N ASP A 56 -47.97 -14.29 1.61
CA ASP A 56 -46.87 -14.45 0.66
C ASP A 56 -45.73 -15.27 1.28
N LEU A 57 -45.36 -15.00 2.53
CA LEU A 57 -44.37 -15.78 3.25
C LEU A 57 -44.82 -17.23 3.46
N SER A 58 -46.10 -17.47 3.76
CA SER A 58 -46.63 -18.84 3.92
C SER A 58 -46.46 -19.67 2.65
N SER A 59 -46.69 -19.07 1.48
CA SER A 59 -46.49 -19.74 0.20
C SER A 59 -45.01 -20.04 -0.08
N ALA A 60 -44.10 -19.21 0.42
CA ALA A 60 -42.65 -19.47 0.35
C ALA A 60 -42.20 -20.58 1.32
N LEU A 61 -42.91 -20.76 2.44
CA LEU A 61 -42.64 -21.84 3.41
C LEU A 61 -43.21 -23.20 2.96
N ASP A 62 -44.26 -23.21 2.14
CA ASP A 62 -44.85 -24.44 1.56
C ASP A 62 -43.96 -25.08 0.47
N CYS A 63 -43.01 -24.31 -0.09
CA CYS A 63 -42.01 -24.77 -1.05
C CYS A 63 -40.59 -24.54 -0.50
N PRO A 64 -40.16 -25.31 0.53
CA PRO A 64 -38.80 -25.20 1.02
C PRO A 64 -37.84 -25.48 -0.15
N ALA A 65 -36.85 -24.59 -0.34
CA ALA A 65 -35.79 -24.82 -1.30
C ALA A 65 -35.17 -26.19 -0.98
N VAL A 66 -35.13 -27.07 -1.98
CA VAL A 66 -34.41 -28.33 -1.85
C VAL A 66 -32.94 -27.95 -1.74
N ASP A 67 -32.37 -28.04 -0.54
CA ASP A 67 -30.93 -28.17 -0.39
C ASP A 67 -30.56 -29.45 -1.12
N THR A 68 -30.14 -29.30 -2.37
CA THR A 68 -29.39 -30.35 -3.04
C THR A 68 -28.17 -30.53 -2.16
N ASN A 69 -28.21 -31.54 -1.30
CA ASN A 69 -27.03 -32.15 -0.71
C ASN A 69 -26.24 -32.81 -1.85
N THR A 70 -25.81 -32.03 -2.83
CA THR A 70 -24.51 -32.29 -3.40
C THR A 70 -23.57 -32.24 -2.21
N PRO A 71 -22.71 -33.24 -1.99
CA PRO A 71 -21.52 -32.97 -1.23
C PRO A 71 -20.79 -31.91 -2.07
N ASP A 72 -21.09 -30.65 -1.81
CA ASP A 72 -20.17 -29.56 -2.03
C ASP A 72 -19.01 -29.92 -1.10
N GLU A 73 -18.15 -30.84 -1.58
CA GLU A 73 -16.76 -30.79 -1.24
C GLU A 73 -16.41 -29.34 -1.55
N PRO A 74 -16.19 -28.50 -0.53
CA PRO A 74 -16.01 -27.10 -0.79
C PRO A 74 -14.80 -27.05 -1.70
N SER A 75 -15.05 -26.74 -2.96
CA SER A 75 -14.02 -26.36 -3.91
C SER A 75 -13.58 -24.98 -3.44
N ILE A 76 -12.99 -24.94 -2.25
CA ILE A 76 -11.98 -23.99 -1.88
C ILE A 76 -10.97 -24.22 -2.99
N LEU A 77 -11.09 -23.42 -4.06
CA LEU A 77 -10.02 -23.19 -5.01
C LEU A 77 -8.76 -23.23 -4.17
N LYS A 78 -7.85 -24.16 -4.43
CA LYS A 78 -6.58 -24.22 -3.70
C LYS A 78 -5.94 -22.86 -3.88
N VAL A 79 -6.17 -21.94 -2.95
CA VAL A 79 -5.58 -20.61 -2.95
C VAL A 79 -4.14 -20.91 -2.65
N GLU A 80 -3.34 -21.00 -3.69
CA GLU A 80 -1.91 -21.19 -3.55
C GLU A 80 -1.41 -20.05 -2.67
N GLN A 81 -0.73 -20.39 -1.58
CA GLN A 81 -0.14 -19.40 -0.70
C GLN A 81 0.90 -18.62 -1.50
N ARG A 82 0.52 -17.42 -1.94
CA ARG A 82 1.43 -16.48 -2.60
C ARG A 82 2.41 -15.94 -1.57
N ALA A 83 3.68 -16.04 -1.87
CA ALA A 83 4.72 -15.40 -1.09
C ALA A 83 4.79 -13.90 -1.42
N ALA A 84 5.25 -13.07 -0.48
CA ALA A 84 5.36 -11.62 -0.71
C ALA A 84 6.25 -11.25 -1.91
N HIS A 85 7.27 -12.06 -2.21
CA HIS A 85 8.14 -11.85 -3.36
C HIS A 85 7.46 -12.11 -4.72
N ASP A 86 6.32 -12.82 -4.73
CA ASP A 86 5.55 -13.07 -5.96
C ASP A 86 4.96 -11.76 -6.51
N TYR A 87 4.57 -10.84 -5.64
CA TYR A 87 4.14 -9.50 -6.05
C TYR A 87 5.26 -8.74 -6.78
N HIS A 88 6.50 -8.82 -6.29
CA HIS A 88 7.64 -8.19 -6.94
C HIS A 88 7.98 -8.88 -8.27
N ALA A 89 7.86 -10.20 -8.35
CA ALA A 89 8.04 -10.95 -9.60
C ALA A 89 6.98 -10.57 -10.64
N ASP A 90 5.70 -10.49 -10.24
CA ASP A 90 4.58 -10.05 -11.08
C ASP A 90 4.82 -8.64 -11.63
N LEU A 91 5.35 -7.73 -10.80
CA LEU A 91 5.68 -6.36 -11.21
C LEU A 91 6.79 -6.33 -12.27
N ILE A 92 7.81 -7.18 -12.11
CA ILE A 92 8.90 -7.32 -13.08
C ILE A 92 8.38 -7.91 -14.38
N LEU A 93 7.53 -8.94 -14.34
CA LEU A 93 6.91 -9.54 -15.53
C LEU A 93 5.98 -8.57 -16.24
N ALA A 94 5.23 -7.73 -15.51
CA ALA A 94 4.41 -6.69 -16.10
C ALA A 94 5.24 -5.67 -16.90
N LYS A 95 6.43 -5.31 -16.40
CA LYS A 95 7.36 -4.40 -17.09
C LYS A 95 8.16 -5.07 -18.20
N PHE A 96 8.50 -6.34 -18.01
CA PHE A 96 9.30 -7.15 -18.92
C PHE A 96 8.56 -8.44 -19.29
N PRO A 97 7.49 -8.37 -20.11
CA PRO A 97 6.66 -9.55 -20.39
C PRO A 97 7.38 -10.68 -21.11
N LYS A 98 8.52 -10.37 -21.73
CA LYS A 98 9.37 -11.31 -22.46
C LYS A 98 10.47 -11.93 -21.60
N ALA A 99 10.67 -11.47 -20.36
CA ALA A 99 11.71 -11.99 -19.49
C ALA A 99 11.42 -13.46 -19.11
N HIS A 100 12.47 -14.23 -18.87
CA HIS A 100 12.31 -15.59 -18.37
C HIS A 100 11.68 -15.59 -16.97
N ILE A 101 10.74 -16.50 -16.71
CA ILE A 101 9.98 -16.55 -15.43
C ILE A 101 10.93 -16.75 -14.25
N ASP A 102 11.87 -17.71 -14.33
CA ASP A 102 12.83 -17.95 -13.25
C ASP A 102 13.70 -16.72 -12.94
N LEU A 103 14.02 -15.92 -13.97
CA LEU A 103 14.76 -14.69 -13.79
C LEU A 103 13.91 -13.66 -13.05
N ALA A 104 12.66 -13.47 -13.47
CA ALA A 104 11.74 -12.56 -12.80
C ALA A 104 11.47 -12.97 -11.35
N GLN A 105 11.34 -14.27 -11.06
CA GLN A 105 11.20 -14.79 -9.70
C GLN A 105 12.46 -14.54 -8.87
N CYS A 106 13.65 -14.78 -9.42
CA CYS A 106 14.91 -14.51 -8.73
C CYS A 106 15.05 -13.02 -8.39
N LEU A 107 14.79 -12.14 -9.36
CA LEU A 107 14.83 -10.68 -9.14
C LEU A 107 13.70 -10.21 -8.23
N GLY A 108 12.55 -10.87 -8.24
CA GLY A 108 11.43 -10.63 -7.34
C GLY A 108 11.83 -10.88 -5.88
N LYS A 109 12.51 -11.99 -5.60
CA LYS A 109 13.09 -12.28 -4.27
C LYS A 109 14.09 -11.21 -3.83
N THR A 110 15.02 -10.83 -4.71
CA THR A 110 16.01 -9.80 -4.41
C THR A 110 15.38 -8.42 -4.21
N SER A 111 14.32 -8.10 -4.97
CA SER A 111 13.53 -6.87 -4.84
C SER A 111 12.76 -6.82 -3.52
N TRP A 112 12.19 -7.96 -3.10
CA TRP A 112 11.55 -8.10 -1.79
C TRP A 112 12.56 -7.94 -0.64
N GLN A 113 13.72 -8.60 -0.72
CA GLN A 113 14.78 -8.44 0.29
C GLN A 113 15.24 -6.98 0.40
N ARG A 114 15.37 -6.28 -0.73
CA ARG A 114 15.68 -4.85 -0.77
C ARG A 114 14.61 -4.04 -0.04
N TYR A 115 13.33 -4.29 -0.31
CA TYR A 115 12.22 -3.62 0.39
C TYR A 115 12.27 -3.88 1.91
N GLN A 116 12.42 -5.13 2.33
CA GLN A 116 12.50 -5.48 3.75
C GLN A 116 13.65 -4.77 4.47
N ARG A 117 14.84 -4.73 3.84
CA ARG A 117 15.99 -4.02 4.41
C ARG A 117 15.69 -2.52 4.57
N MET A 118 15.10 -1.89 3.55
CA MET A 118 14.72 -0.47 3.64
C MET A 118 13.73 -0.22 4.77
N GLN A 119 12.70 -1.07 4.93
CA GLN A 119 11.77 -0.96 6.06
C GLN A 119 12.48 -1.04 7.42
N GLN A 120 13.38 -2.00 7.59
CA GLN A 120 14.16 -2.15 8.82
C GLN A 120 15.08 -0.94 9.08
N GLU A 121 15.75 -0.43 8.05
CA GLU A 121 16.59 0.76 8.15
C GLU A 121 15.76 1.99 8.55
N ARG A 122 14.57 2.16 7.96
CA ARG A 122 13.64 3.24 8.31
C ARG A 122 13.21 3.18 9.77
N GLU A 123 12.78 2.02 10.24
CA GLU A 123 12.38 1.79 11.63
C GLU A 123 13.55 2.07 12.59
N HIS A 124 14.75 1.59 12.25
CA HIS A 124 15.95 1.85 13.04
C HIS A 124 16.28 3.35 13.13
N ASN A 125 16.21 4.08 12.02
CA ASN A 125 16.51 5.50 11.97
C ASN A 125 15.43 6.36 12.65
N ALA A 126 14.16 5.94 12.59
CA ALA A 126 13.06 6.57 13.31
C ALA A 126 13.24 6.43 14.84
N ASN A 127 13.63 5.24 15.30
CA ASN A 127 13.89 4.96 16.72
C ASN A 127 15.19 5.61 17.23
N GLY A 128 16.21 5.75 16.37
CA GLY A 128 17.44 6.48 16.68
C GLY A 128 17.21 7.97 16.87
N ASN A 129 16.29 8.58 16.10
CA ASN A 129 15.95 10.01 16.21
C ASN A 129 15.13 10.37 17.46
N THR A 130 14.44 9.41 18.08
CA THR A 130 13.73 9.62 19.36
C THR A 130 14.65 9.55 20.58
N THR A 131 15.90 9.10 20.40
CA THR A 131 16.92 9.09 21.46
C THR A 131 17.92 10.24 21.21
N SER A 132 17.54 11.46 21.56
CA SER A 132 18.51 12.57 21.60
C SER A 132 19.63 12.29 22.61
N PRO A 133 20.86 12.76 22.38
CA PRO A 133 22.05 12.40 23.15
C PRO A 133 22.08 13.15 24.48
N ALA A 134 21.42 12.60 25.49
CA ALA A 134 21.69 12.92 26.88
C ALA A 134 22.38 11.71 27.52
N GLN A 135 23.69 11.85 27.73
CA GLN A 135 24.54 11.04 28.60
C GLN A 135 24.94 9.63 28.14
N GLU A 136 25.97 9.58 27.30
CA GLU A 136 26.98 8.51 27.43
C GLU A 136 27.77 8.75 28.72
N GLN A 137 27.35 8.10 29.81
CA GLN A 137 28.21 7.63 30.92
C GLN A 137 27.37 6.89 31.96
N ALA A 138 27.25 5.57 31.83
CA ALA A 138 27.29 4.65 32.96
C ALA A 138 27.41 3.20 32.46
N MET A 139 28.35 2.49 33.09
CA MET A 139 28.78 1.14 32.79
C MET A 139 27.74 0.09 33.19
N ALA A 140 27.87 -1.07 32.55
CA ALA A 140 27.26 -2.36 32.85
C ALA A 140 26.86 -2.60 34.32
N SER A 141 25.62 -3.06 34.52
CA SER A 141 25.32 -4.29 35.28
C SER A 141 23.82 -4.60 35.28
N ASP A 142 23.56 -5.90 35.40
CA ASP A 142 22.33 -6.54 35.84
C ASP A 142 21.18 -6.75 34.85
N ALA A 143 21.18 -8.00 34.37
CA ALA A 143 20.04 -8.74 33.91
C ALA A 143 18.82 -8.57 34.84
N LYS A 144 17.70 -8.14 34.26
CA LYS A 144 16.37 -8.63 34.62
C LYS A 144 15.48 -8.60 33.40
N SER A 145 15.13 -9.80 32.96
CA SER A 145 14.04 -10.09 32.04
C SER A 145 12.77 -9.35 32.49
N SER A 146 12.27 -8.43 31.68
CA SER A 146 10.87 -8.02 31.71
C SER A 146 10.24 -8.45 30.38
N LEU A 147 9.51 -9.56 30.43
CA LEU A 147 8.55 -9.96 29.42
C LEU A 147 7.51 -8.84 29.32
N ALA A 148 7.67 -7.95 28.34
CA ALA A 148 6.58 -7.07 27.93
C ALA A 148 5.58 -7.95 27.17
N ILE A 149 4.53 -8.36 27.88
CA ILE A 149 3.31 -8.86 27.27
C ILE A 149 2.81 -7.69 26.41
N SER A 150 3.02 -7.78 25.11
CA SER A 150 2.40 -6.87 24.15
C SER A 150 0.90 -7.13 24.23
N GLU A 151 0.20 -6.16 24.80
CA GLU A 151 -1.25 -6.10 24.81
C GLU A 151 -1.69 -5.96 23.35
N PHE A 152 -2.08 -7.10 22.79
CA PHE A 152 -2.62 -7.21 21.44
C PHE A 152 -3.98 -6.49 21.44
N GLN A 153 -4.07 -5.39 20.72
CA GLN A 153 -5.36 -4.85 20.31
C GLN A 153 -5.74 -5.59 19.02
N ASP A 154 -6.53 -6.65 19.19
CA ASP A 154 -7.22 -7.29 18.08
C ASP A 154 -8.25 -6.29 17.53
N SER A 155 -7.82 -5.46 16.56
CA SER A 155 -8.71 -4.67 15.73
C SER A 155 -9.41 -5.56 14.71
N GLY A 156 -10.05 -6.61 15.21
CA GLY A 156 -10.97 -7.47 14.49
C GLY A 156 -12.37 -6.87 14.52
N LEU A 157 -12.59 -5.75 13.82
CA LEU A 157 -13.94 -5.34 13.38
C LEU A 157 -13.81 -4.54 12.08
N GLY A 158 -14.43 -5.07 11.01
CA GLY A 158 -14.53 -4.41 9.73
C GLY A 158 -15.26 -3.08 9.85
N SER A 159 -14.52 -1.98 9.76
CA SER A 159 -15.08 -0.66 9.53
C SER A 159 -15.40 -0.55 8.04
N SER A 160 -16.67 -0.73 7.70
CA SER A 160 -17.22 -0.28 6.42
C SER A 160 -17.17 1.25 6.41
N LEU A 161 -16.05 1.82 5.96
CA LEU A 161 -15.95 3.26 5.79
C LEU A 161 -16.90 3.70 4.66
N PRO A 162 -17.67 4.79 4.84
CA PRO A 162 -18.34 5.43 3.72
C PRO A 162 -17.29 5.84 2.70
N SER A 163 -17.61 5.70 1.40
CA SER A 163 -16.73 5.94 0.25
C SER A 163 -15.92 7.23 0.40
N ALA A 164 -14.72 7.11 0.96
CA ALA A 164 -13.75 8.20 1.03
C ALA A 164 -13.30 8.54 -0.40
N PRO A 165 -12.95 9.80 -0.69
CA PRO A 165 -12.32 10.15 -1.96
C PRO A 165 -11.06 9.28 -2.15
N PRO A 166 -10.68 8.95 -3.41
CA PRO A 166 -9.52 8.10 -3.66
C PRO A 166 -8.30 8.70 -2.95
N THR A 167 -7.73 7.94 -2.01
CA THR A 167 -6.55 8.36 -1.25
C THR A 167 -5.39 8.63 -2.23
N ARG A 168 -4.53 9.64 -1.99
CA ARG A 168 -3.30 9.87 -2.79
C ARG A 168 -2.39 8.64 -2.90
N TYR A 169 -2.55 7.68 -1.98
CA TYR A 169 -1.94 6.35 -2.08
C TYR A 169 -2.37 5.64 -3.38
N ALA A 170 -3.68 5.58 -3.67
CA ALA A 170 -4.19 5.00 -4.89
C ALA A 170 -3.64 5.75 -6.13
N GLU A 171 -3.57 7.08 -6.10
CA GLU A 171 -3.02 7.87 -7.22
C GLU A 171 -1.53 7.62 -7.45
N THR A 172 -0.72 7.64 -6.40
CA THR A 172 0.72 7.33 -6.47
C THR A 172 0.92 5.89 -6.93
N VAL A 173 0.05 4.98 -6.49
CA VAL A 173 0.08 3.58 -6.89
C VAL A 173 -0.26 3.38 -8.36
N ILE A 174 -1.31 4.02 -8.83
CA ILE A 174 -1.76 3.96 -10.22
C ILE A 174 -0.75 4.62 -11.15
N SER A 175 -0.22 5.81 -10.83
CA SER A 175 0.79 6.51 -11.64
C SER A 175 2.05 5.66 -11.82
N PHE A 176 2.52 5.06 -10.72
CA PHE A 176 3.67 4.17 -10.76
C PHE A 176 3.37 2.87 -11.52
N MET A 177 2.22 2.22 -11.27
CA MET A 177 1.84 1.00 -11.99
C MET A 177 1.71 1.27 -13.49
N THR A 178 1.16 2.42 -13.87
CA THR A 178 1.09 2.89 -15.27
C THR A 178 2.47 3.11 -15.87
N SER A 179 3.44 3.62 -15.09
CA SER A 179 4.82 3.75 -15.57
C SER A 179 5.47 2.39 -15.85
N ILE A 180 5.14 1.38 -15.04
CA ILE A 180 5.67 0.02 -15.15
C ILE A 180 5.03 -0.75 -16.30
N THR A 181 3.70 -0.75 -16.40
CA THR A 181 2.97 -1.44 -17.47
C THR A 181 3.13 -0.73 -18.81
N GLY A 182 3.30 0.60 -18.80
CA GLY A 182 3.55 1.39 -20.00
C GLY A 182 4.99 1.30 -20.53
N GLY A 183 5.87 0.50 -19.93
CA GLY A 183 7.27 0.37 -20.32
C GLY A 183 8.10 1.65 -20.11
N ASN A 184 7.55 2.63 -19.39
CA ASN A 184 8.21 3.89 -19.09
C ASN A 184 9.23 3.72 -17.96
N ARG A 185 10.16 4.68 -17.87
CA ARG A 185 11.13 4.71 -16.79
C ARG A 185 10.42 5.00 -15.48
N VAL A 186 10.80 4.26 -14.42
CA VAL A 186 10.31 4.56 -13.07
C VAL A 186 10.97 5.88 -12.67
N GLN A 187 10.14 6.90 -12.40
CA GLN A 187 10.63 8.21 -12.05
C GLN A 187 11.23 8.18 -10.65
N ILE A 188 12.37 8.83 -10.50
CA ILE A 188 12.97 9.03 -9.19
C ILE A 188 12.18 10.16 -8.50
N PRO A 189 11.83 9.99 -7.22
CA PRO A 189 11.23 11.06 -6.43
C PRO A 189 12.06 12.35 -6.58
N PRO A 190 11.45 13.44 -7.05
CA PRO A 190 12.17 14.68 -7.29
C PRO A 190 12.79 15.17 -5.98
N LEU A 191 13.93 15.85 -6.09
CA LEU A 191 14.57 16.48 -4.94
C LEU A 191 13.56 17.45 -4.27
N PRO A 192 13.24 17.27 -2.97
CA PRO A 192 12.28 18.12 -2.26
C PRO A 192 12.69 19.60 -2.29
N ALA A 193 11.72 20.51 -2.17
CA ALA A 193 11.97 21.94 -2.26
C ALA A 193 12.90 22.43 -1.15
N GLU A 194 12.77 21.83 0.04
CA GLU A 194 13.55 22.09 1.25
C GLU A 194 15.05 21.85 0.99
N ALA A 195 15.37 20.81 0.21
CA ALA A 195 16.73 20.45 -0.13
C ALA A 195 17.40 21.50 -1.03
N LYS A 196 16.63 22.19 -1.89
CA LYS A 196 17.14 23.28 -2.73
C LYS A 196 17.58 24.50 -1.91
N ILE A 197 17.00 24.66 -0.72
CA ILE A 197 17.34 25.70 0.25
C ILE A 197 18.49 25.23 1.19
N GLY A 198 18.94 23.98 1.04
CA GLY A 198 20.01 23.38 1.84
C GLY A 198 19.54 22.79 3.17
N ALA A 199 18.23 22.73 3.41
CA ALA A 199 17.68 22.08 4.59
C ALA A 199 17.81 20.54 4.47
N PRO A 200 18.03 19.84 5.60
CA PRO A 200 17.93 18.39 5.61
C PRO A 200 16.47 17.95 5.36
N PHE A 201 16.30 16.83 4.69
CA PHE A 201 15.00 16.21 4.41
C PHE A 201 15.06 14.71 4.67
N GLU A 202 13.92 14.08 4.95
CA GLU A 202 13.86 12.62 5.15
C GLU A 202 14.01 11.88 3.82
N CYS A 203 14.89 10.88 3.78
CA CYS A 203 15.02 10.00 2.63
C CYS A 203 13.94 8.93 2.64
N ASN A 204 13.19 8.80 1.54
CA ASN A 204 12.14 7.78 1.43
C ASN A 204 12.62 6.32 1.36
N ALA A 205 13.90 6.07 1.08
CA ALA A 205 14.47 4.72 1.09
C ALA A 205 14.91 4.31 2.50
N CYS A 206 15.78 5.10 3.15
CA CYS A 206 16.40 4.72 4.43
C CYS A 206 15.80 5.45 5.66
N GLY A 207 14.98 6.48 5.48
CA GLY A 207 14.39 7.25 6.59
C GLY A 207 15.37 8.21 7.30
N ARG A 208 16.60 8.39 6.77
CA ARG A 208 17.58 9.34 7.35
C ARG A 208 17.31 10.76 6.92
N GLN A 209 17.65 11.71 7.78
CA GLN A 209 17.76 13.13 7.44
C GLN A 209 19.01 13.37 6.60
N VAL A 210 18.84 13.70 5.33
CA VAL A 210 19.92 13.86 4.34
C VAL A 210 19.97 15.27 3.78
N ARG A 211 21.17 15.70 3.38
CA ARG A 211 21.40 16.96 2.64
C ARG A 211 21.95 16.64 1.26
N ALA A 212 21.25 17.05 0.21
CA ALA A 212 21.68 16.92 -1.17
C ALA A 212 21.41 18.24 -1.90
N PHE A 213 22.45 18.81 -2.52
CA PHE A 213 22.36 20.14 -3.15
C PHE A 213 21.93 20.09 -4.62
N ASN A 214 21.91 18.89 -5.19
CA ASN A 214 21.52 18.66 -6.57
C ASN A 214 20.96 17.25 -6.76
N ASN A 215 20.25 17.05 -7.87
CA ASN A 215 19.70 15.75 -8.24
C ASN A 215 20.76 14.65 -8.37
N ARG A 216 22.02 14.97 -8.70
CA ARG A 216 23.07 13.95 -8.85
C ARG A 216 23.45 13.35 -7.49
N GLU A 217 23.62 14.18 -6.47
CA GLU A 217 23.90 13.75 -5.09
C GLU A 217 22.74 12.96 -4.51
N TRP A 218 21.51 13.45 -4.72
CA TRP A 218 20.30 12.73 -4.31
C TRP A 218 20.21 11.33 -4.94
N ARG A 219 20.37 11.24 -6.26
CA ARG A 219 20.39 9.95 -6.97
C ARG A 219 21.49 9.03 -6.46
N LYS A 220 22.68 9.57 -6.16
CA LYS A 220 23.78 8.78 -5.62
C LYS A 220 23.43 8.20 -4.25
N HIS A 221 22.88 9.00 -3.34
CA HIS A 221 22.43 8.53 -2.04
C HIS A 221 21.35 7.44 -2.19
N LEU A 222 20.32 7.73 -2.99
CA LEU A 222 19.21 6.80 -3.21
C LEU A 222 19.68 5.45 -3.78
N TYR A 223 20.59 5.44 -4.76
CA TYR A 223 21.09 4.18 -5.33
C TYR A 223 22.04 3.42 -4.41
N LEU A 224 22.75 4.10 -3.51
CA LEU A 224 23.53 3.42 -2.46
C LEU A 224 22.61 2.67 -1.51
N ASP A 225 21.49 3.30 -1.14
CA ASP A 225 20.51 2.68 -0.25
C ASP A 225 19.65 1.65 -0.98
N LEU A 226 19.38 1.81 -2.29
CA LEU A 226 18.64 0.82 -3.07
C LEU A 226 19.46 -0.42 -3.44
N GLN A 227 20.77 -0.28 -3.59
CA GLN A 227 21.65 -1.38 -4.04
C GLN A 227 21.08 -2.08 -5.31
N PRO A 228 21.00 -1.37 -6.45
CA PRO A 228 20.29 -1.85 -7.63
C PRO A 228 20.98 -3.03 -8.32
N TYR A 229 22.31 -3.11 -8.24
CA TYR A 229 23.09 -4.03 -9.06
C TYR A 229 23.20 -5.40 -8.39
N THR A 230 22.53 -6.39 -9.00
CA THR A 230 22.58 -7.82 -8.61
C THR A 230 22.81 -8.64 -9.88
N CYS A 231 23.30 -9.86 -9.74
CA CYS A 231 23.50 -10.70 -10.91
C CYS A 231 22.14 -11.22 -11.43
N PHE A 232 21.86 -11.02 -12.72
CA PHE A 232 20.62 -11.48 -13.37
C PHE A 232 20.75 -12.88 -14.00
N PHE A 233 21.79 -13.65 -13.65
CA PHE A 233 21.91 -15.05 -14.05
C PHE A 233 21.44 -15.95 -12.90
N VAL A 234 20.34 -16.70 -13.11
CA VAL A 234 19.63 -17.49 -12.08
C VAL A 234 20.55 -18.51 -11.38
N GLY A 235 21.57 -19.03 -12.05
CA GLY A 235 22.54 -19.98 -11.49
C GLY A 235 23.77 -19.34 -10.82
N CYS A 236 23.86 -18.01 -10.75
CA CYS A 236 25.01 -17.33 -10.17
C CYS A 236 24.90 -17.22 -8.65
N SER A 237 25.99 -17.48 -7.94
CA SER A 237 26.08 -17.30 -6.48
C SER A 237 25.83 -15.86 -6.03
N PHE A 238 26.02 -14.88 -6.93
CA PHE A 238 25.80 -13.46 -6.66
C PHE A 238 24.42 -12.94 -7.11
N SER A 239 23.48 -13.84 -7.44
CA SER A 239 22.12 -13.45 -7.85
C SER A 239 21.27 -12.86 -6.72
N ALA A 240 21.53 -13.29 -5.48
CA ALA A 240 20.85 -12.80 -4.28
C ALA A 240 21.64 -11.71 -3.53
N THR A 241 22.90 -11.45 -3.90
CA THR A 241 23.76 -10.49 -3.21
C THR A 241 23.98 -9.25 -4.05
N PRO A 242 23.62 -8.06 -3.57
CA PRO A 242 23.90 -6.84 -4.30
C PRO A 242 25.39 -6.49 -4.30
N PHE A 243 25.85 -5.93 -5.41
CA PHE A 243 27.18 -5.37 -5.54
C PHE A 243 27.20 -3.93 -5.00
N ALA A 244 28.32 -3.55 -4.38
CA ALA A 244 28.49 -2.22 -3.78
C ALA A 244 28.39 -1.07 -4.80
N ASP A 245 28.89 -1.30 -6.02
CA ASP A 245 28.81 -0.33 -7.10
C ASP A 245 28.72 -0.98 -8.49
N ARG A 246 28.46 -0.14 -9.48
CA ARG A 246 28.31 -0.54 -10.88
C ARG A 246 29.58 -1.11 -11.49
N ASN A 247 30.76 -0.66 -11.05
CA ASN A 247 32.03 -1.11 -11.60
C ASN A 247 32.32 -2.54 -11.17
N VAL A 248 32.13 -2.86 -9.89
CA VAL A 248 32.28 -4.22 -9.35
C VAL A 248 31.31 -5.17 -10.08
N TRP A 249 30.05 -4.78 -10.23
CA TRP A 249 29.07 -5.55 -11.00
C TRP A 249 29.49 -5.73 -12.47
N SER A 250 29.99 -4.68 -13.12
CA SER A 250 30.45 -4.79 -14.51
C SER A 250 31.65 -5.72 -14.68
N ASN A 251 32.57 -5.74 -13.71
CA ASN A 251 33.71 -6.64 -13.69
C ASN A 251 33.25 -8.09 -13.45
N HIS A 252 32.25 -8.30 -12.60
CA HIS A 252 31.63 -9.61 -12.41
C HIS A 252 31.01 -10.14 -13.70
N LEU A 253 30.24 -9.32 -14.44
CA LEU A 253 29.71 -9.72 -15.74
C LEU A 253 30.83 -10.05 -16.74
N GLU A 254 31.90 -9.27 -16.74
CA GLU A 254 33.03 -9.45 -17.64
C GLU A 254 33.80 -10.76 -17.37
N LEU A 255 34.09 -11.06 -16.10
CA LEU A 255 34.95 -12.16 -15.69
C LEU A 255 34.18 -13.48 -15.52
N ASP A 256 32.97 -13.43 -14.95
CA ASP A 256 32.23 -14.63 -14.54
C ASP A 256 31.15 -15.04 -15.55
N HIS A 257 30.74 -14.12 -16.43
CA HIS A 257 29.66 -14.34 -17.41
C HIS A 257 30.09 -14.16 -18.87
N LYS A 258 31.40 -14.23 -19.15
CA LYS A 258 31.99 -14.26 -20.51
C LYS A 258 31.63 -13.07 -21.40
N PHE A 259 31.35 -11.91 -20.80
CA PHE A 259 31.21 -10.67 -21.57
C PHE A 259 32.58 -10.10 -21.99
N GLY A 260 33.66 -10.46 -21.31
CA GLY A 260 35.03 -10.07 -21.67
C GLY A 260 35.77 -11.14 -22.47
N PRO A 261 36.85 -10.76 -23.21
CA PRO A 261 37.41 -9.41 -23.37
C PRO A 261 36.74 -8.59 -24.49
N LYS A 262 35.90 -9.23 -25.33
CA LYS A 262 35.16 -8.57 -26.40
C LYS A 262 33.66 -8.63 -26.10
N TRP A 263 33.05 -7.46 -26.05
CA TRP A 263 31.62 -7.30 -25.79
C TRP A 263 30.87 -7.30 -27.10
N ASP A 264 30.31 -8.45 -27.48
CA ASP A 264 29.48 -8.57 -28.67
C ASP A 264 28.02 -8.19 -28.37
N SER A 265 27.27 -7.90 -29.43
CA SER A 265 25.83 -7.66 -29.35
C SER A 265 25.13 -8.91 -28.80
N ILE A 266 24.38 -8.73 -27.71
CA ILE A 266 23.65 -9.80 -27.02
C ILE A 266 22.17 -9.43 -26.92
N GLU A 267 21.33 -10.42 -26.77
CA GLU A 267 19.93 -10.22 -26.39
C GLU A 267 19.83 -9.98 -24.88
N CYS A 268 19.19 -8.89 -24.47
CA CYS A 268 19.03 -8.59 -23.06
C CYS A 268 18.12 -9.62 -22.37
N PRO A 269 18.53 -10.26 -21.26
CA PRO A 269 17.71 -11.27 -20.58
C PRO A 269 16.37 -10.78 -20.02
N LEU A 270 16.16 -9.46 -19.94
CA LEU A 270 14.95 -8.85 -19.39
C LEU A 270 14.00 -8.41 -20.50
N CYS A 271 14.41 -7.45 -21.34
CA CYS A 271 13.55 -6.91 -22.38
C CYS A 271 13.58 -7.71 -23.69
N LEU A 272 14.52 -8.66 -23.82
CA LEU A 272 14.82 -9.40 -25.06
C LEU A 272 15.14 -8.49 -26.26
N GLU A 273 15.56 -7.26 -26.01
CA GLU A 273 16.07 -6.37 -27.06
C GLU A 273 17.53 -6.65 -27.32
N ARG A 274 17.92 -6.59 -28.60
CA ARG A 274 19.31 -6.75 -29.00
C ARG A 274 20.11 -5.51 -28.67
N THR A 275 21.15 -5.66 -27.86
CA THR A 275 22.04 -4.56 -27.47
C THR A 275 23.02 -4.20 -28.58
N ASP A 276 23.60 -3.01 -28.49
CA ASP A 276 24.79 -2.65 -29.25
C ASP A 276 25.98 -3.59 -28.94
N ALA A 277 27.02 -3.60 -29.78
CA ALA A 277 28.28 -4.32 -29.54
C ALA A 277 29.34 -3.45 -28.83
N VAL A 278 28.89 -2.49 -28.01
CA VAL A 278 29.77 -1.56 -27.28
C VAL A 278 29.54 -1.76 -25.78
N LYS A 279 30.60 -2.18 -25.07
CA LYS A 279 30.59 -2.45 -23.61
C LYS A 279 29.82 -1.41 -22.81
N SER A 280 30.14 -0.13 -22.99
CA SER A 280 29.51 0.95 -22.23
C SER A 280 28.00 1.03 -22.48
N LYS A 281 27.55 0.81 -23.71
CA LYS A 281 26.13 0.85 -24.06
C LYS A 281 25.37 -0.36 -23.50
N ILE A 282 25.95 -1.55 -23.58
CA ILE A 282 25.38 -2.77 -22.97
C ILE A 282 25.23 -2.58 -21.47
N LEU A 283 26.29 -2.13 -20.79
CA LEU A 283 26.27 -1.88 -19.35
C LEU A 283 25.27 -0.80 -18.96
N ILE A 284 25.10 0.26 -19.77
CA ILE A 284 24.09 1.29 -19.51
C ILE A 284 22.69 0.69 -19.65
N HIS A 285 22.45 -0.11 -20.69
CA HIS A 285 21.18 -0.77 -20.92
C HIS A 285 20.80 -1.69 -19.75
N PHE A 286 21.69 -2.59 -19.32
CA PHE A 286 21.43 -3.46 -18.16
C PHE A 286 21.27 -2.67 -16.87
N ALA A 287 22.12 -1.65 -16.62
CA ALA A 287 22.03 -0.83 -15.42
C ALA A 287 20.67 -0.14 -15.32
N ARG A 288 20.12 0.36 -16.43
CA ARG A 288 18.79 1.00 -16.45
C ARG A 288 17.69 0.05 -16.01
N HIS A 289 17.69 -1.19 -16.48
CA HIS A 289 16.68 -2.17 -16.05
C HIS A 289 16.83 -2.52 -14.57
N MET A 290 18.07 -2.71 -14.08
CA MET A 290 18.32 -2.95 -12.65
C MET A 290 17.89 -1.78 -11.76
N GLU A 291 18.18 -0.55 -12.19
CA GLU A 291 17.76 0.67 -11.50
C GLU A 291 16.23 0.81 -11.47
N ASP A 292 15.55 0.52 -12.58
CA ASP A 292 14.08 0.54 -12.64
C ASP A 292 13.45 -0.50 -11.69
N ILE A 293 13.98 -1.72 -11.64
CA ILE A 293 13.52 -2.77 -10.71
C ILE A 293 13.79 -2.36 -9.26
N ALA A 294 14.91 -1.68 -8.99
CA ALA A 294 15.24 -1.23 -7.64
C ALA A 294 14.35 -0.09 -7.18
N LEU A 295 14.13 0.92 -8.02
CA LEU A 295 13.19 2.00 -7.75
C LEU A 295 11.78 1.47 -7.52
N ALA A 296 11.44 0.35 -8.16
CA ALA A 296 10.14 -0.26 -7.98
C ALA A 296 9.88 -0.84 -6.59
N ALA A 297 10.94 -1.08 -5.82
CA ALA A 297 10.88 -1.56 -4.44
C ALA A 297 10.80 -0.44 -3.40
N LEU A 298 10.77 0.85 -3.80
CA LEU A 298 10.73 1.94 -2.84
C LEU A 298 9.44 1.92 -1.99
N PRO A 299 9.54 2.11 -0.66
CA PRO A 299 8.38 2.38 0.19
C PRO A 299 7.71 3.67 -0.26
N ARG A 300 6.39 3.67 -0.36
CA ARG A 300 5.63 4.86 -0.78
C ARG A 300 5.15 5.58 0.45
N GLU A 301 5.55 6.84 0.56
CA GLU A 301 5.14 7.69 1.66
C GLU A 301 3.69 8.13 1.44
N VAL A 302 2.87 7.98 2.48
CA VAL A 302 1.58 8.65 2.59
C VAL A 302 1.90 10.02 3.16
N GLU A 303 1.84 11.06 2.33
CA GLU A 303 1.79 12.42 2.86
C GLU A 303 0.47 12.55 3.63
N SER A 304 0.55 12.52 4.96
CA SER A 304 -0.56 12.91 5.83
C SER A 304 -0.79 14.40 5.62
N GLU A 305 -1.94 14.78 5.09
CA GLU A 305 -2.28 16.18 4.84
C GLU A 305 -2.31 16.94 6.17
N GLY A 306 -1.28 17.76 6.41
CA GLY A 306 -1.40 18.91 7.30
C GLY A 306 -2.02 20.03 6.48
N GLU A 307 -3.30 20.28 6.71
CA GLU A 307 -4.00 21.46 6.21
C GLU A 307 -3.21 22.71 6.63
N SER A 308 -2.60 23.37 5.64
CA SER A 308 -2.16 24.75 5.79
C SER A 308 -2.97 25.58 4.82
N ASP A 309 -4.23 25.82 5.20
CA ASP A 309 -5.03 26.89 4.61
C ASP A 309 -4.32 28.22 4.83
N GLY A 310 -3.89 28.80 3.72
CA GLY A 310 -3.25 30.11 3.66
C GLY A 310 -3.63 30.76 2.34
N GLU A 311 -4.91 31.13 2.23
CA GLU A 311 -5.41 32.02 1.19
C GLU A 311 -4.61 33.32 1.18
N SER A 312 -4.09 33.70 0.02
CA SER A 312 -3.78 35.09 -0.30
C SER A 312 -3.91 35.28 -1.81
N ASP A 313 -5.16 35.41 -2.26
CA ASP A 313 -5.47 36.08 -3.52
C ASP A 313 -5.16 37.58 -3.39
N GLY A 314 -4.61 38.14 -4.46
CA GLY A 314 -4.09 39.52 -4.51
C GLY A 314 -3.56 39.88 -5.88
N SER A 315 -4.35 39.63 -6.92
CA SER A 315 -4.21 40.13 -8.29
C SER A 315 -3.74 41.60 -8.36
N LEU A 316 -2.71 41.88 -9.18
CA LEU A 316 -2.55 43.16 -9.89
C LEU A 316 -1.56 43.02 -11.05
N ASP A 317 -2.08 42.56 -12.19
CA ASP A 317 -1.51 42.85 -13.50
C ASP A 317 -1.82 44.30 -13.90
N THR A 318 -0.91 44.91 -14.65
CA THR A 318 -1.02 46.20 -15.38
C THR A 318 -0.50 47.43 -14.62
N ILE A 319 0.73 47.87 -14.97
CA ILE A 319 1.03 49.23 -15.48
C ILE A 319 2.53 49.36 -15.84
N ARG A 320 2.75 49.85 -17.08
CA ARG A 320 3.94 50.56 -17.62
C ARG A 320 5.13 49.75 -18.15
N SER A 321 4.96 49.30 -19.39
CA SER A 321 5.86 49.73 -20.47
C SER A 321 5.68 51.23 -20.73
N ALA A 322 6.58 52.05 -20.21
CA ALA A 322 6.94 53.37 -20.75
C ALA A 322 8.07 53.90 -19.87
N LEU A 323 9.29 53.97 -20.43
CA LEU A 323 10.32 55.00 -20.20
C LEU A 323 11.63 54.46 -20.82
N LYS A 324 11.69 54.53 -22.15
CA LYS A 324 12.94 54.77 -22.86
C LYS A 324 12.85 56.21 -23.37
N LEU A 325 13.96 56.94 -23.17
CA LEU A 325 14.39 58.19 -23.83
C LEU A 325 14.16 59.51 -23.09
N ASP A 326 15.28 60.25 -23.03
CA ASP A 326 15.55 61.64 -22.61
C ASP A 326 15.66 61.86 -21.09
N LYS A 327 16.74 62.38 -20.48
CA LYS A 327 17.91 63.23 -20.81
C LYS A 327 18.87 63.08 -19.58
N ASP A 328 20.19 63.23 -19.57
CA ASP A 328 21.22 63.91 -20.35
C ASP A 328 22.53 63.10 -20.28
#